data_AF-A0A0S3PQ92-F1
#
_entry.id   AF-A0A0S3PQ92-F1
#
_cell.length_a   1.000
_cell.length_b   1.000
_cell.length_c   1.000
_cell.angle_alpha   90.00
_cell.angle_beta   90.00
_cell.angle_gamma   90.00
#
_symmetry.space_group_name_H-M   'P 1'
#
loop_
_entity.id
_entity.type
_entity.pdbx_description
1 polymer ?
#
loop_
_entity_poly.entity_id
_entity_poly.type
_entity_poly.pdbx_seq_one_letter_code
_entity_poly.pdbx_strand_id
1 'polypeptide(L)' 'MTEDKEKGKILIFPKKDRLPSPEECFAKAKDLMARADAVKDLDRKAQMLREAGEWLKLAETKR' A
#
# COMPACT_ATOMS: atom_id res chain seq x y z
N MET A 1 52.10 -2.34 14.02
CA MET A 1 50.76 -1.92 14.47
C MET A 1 49.91 -1.75 13.22
N THR A 2 49.20 -2.81 12.86
CA THR A 2 48.25 -2.84 11.74
C THR A 2 46.87 -2.88 12.33
N GLU A 3 46.00 -1.94 12.00
CA GLU A 3 44.57 -2.21 11.86
C GLU A 3 43.91 -1.09 11.07
N ASP A 4 44.09 -1.24 9.76
CA ASP A 4 43.20 -0.79 8.71
C ASP A 4 41.80 -1.39 8.96
N LYS A 5 40.75 -0.57 8.94
CA LYS A 5 39.37 -1.00 8.68
C LYS A 5 38.50 0.24 8.44
N GLU A 6 38.64 0.78 7.23
CA GLU A 6 37.63 1.63 6.63
C GLU A 6 36.25 0.97 6.79
N LYS A 7 35.35 1.66 7.49
CA LYS A 7 33.96 1.24 7.67
C LYS A 7 33.29 1.26 6.30
N GLY A 8 33.26 0.12 5.63
CA GLY A 8 32.54 -0.07 4.37
C GLY A 8 31.12 0.49 4.49
N LYS A 9 30.81 1.52 3.72
CA LYS A 9 29.45 2.06 3.59
C LYS A 9 28.58 0.96 2.97
N ILE A 10 27.80 0.28 3.82
CA ILE A 10 26.81 -0.69 3.38
C ILE A 10 25.76 0.08 2.56
N LEU A 11 25.71 -0.15 1.26
CA LEU A 11 24.66 0.34 0.38
C LEU A 11 23.35 -0.38 0.75
N ILE A 12 22.50 0.27 1.53
CA ILE A 12 21.16 -0.22 1.82
C ILE A 12 20.32 0.01 0.55
N PHE A 13 20.16 -1.04 -0.24
CA PHE A 13 19.18 -1.01 -1.33
C PHE A 13 17.79 -0.86 -0.71
N PRO A 14 16.97 0.13 -1.15
CA PRO A 14 15.58 0.21 -0.71
C PRO A 14 14.92 -1.11 -1.11
N LYS A 15 14.45 -1.87 -0.12
CA LYS A 15 13.66 -3.06 -0.36
C LYS A 15 12.52 -2.62 -1.25
N LYS A 16 12.48 -3.11 -2.50
CA LYS A 16 11.35 -2.91 -3.42
C LYS A 16 10.08 -3.03 -2.58
N ASP A 17 9.32 -1.94 -2.49
CA ASP A 17 7.99 -1.97 -1.89
C ASP A 17 7.30 -3.19 -2.46
N ARG A 18 7.01 -4.16 -1.59
CA ARG A 18 6.34 -5.38 -2.02
C ARG A 18 5.05 -4.90 -2.66
N LEU A 19 4.92 -5.17 -3.95
CA LEU A 19 3.67 -4.97 -4.66
C LEU A 19 2.58 -5.65 -3.82
N PRO A 20 1.54 -4.91 -3.38
CA PRO A 20 0.56 -5.46 -2.47
C PRO A 20 -0.08 -6.70 -3.08
N SER A 21 -0.23 -7.76 -2.28
CA SER A 21 -0.85 -9.00 -2.74
C SER A 21 -2.32 -8.73 -3.12
N PRO A 22 -2.96 -9.58 -3.95
CA PRO A 22 -4.38 -9.44 -4.25
C PRO A 22 -5.23 -9.39 -2.97
N GLU A 23 -4.89 -10.21 -1.96
CA GLU A 23 -5.55 -10.23 -0.66
C GLU A 23 -5.41 -8.91 0.12
N GLU A 24 -4.23 -8.29 0.09
CA GLU A 24 -3.99 -6.98 0.71
C GLU A 24 -4.78 -5.87 0.00
N CYS A 25 -4.91 -5.94 -1.33
CA CYS A 25 -5.75 -5.03 -2.10
C CYS A 25 -7.24 -5.19 -1.73
N PHE A 26 -7.74 -6.43 -1.60
CA PHE A 26 -9.12 -6.68 -1.14
C PHE A 26 -9.36 -6.19 0.29
N ALA A 27 -8.40 -6.42 1.19
CA ALA A 27 -8.49 -5.96 2.57
C ALA A 27 -8.55 -4.43 2.66
N LYS A 28 -7.71 -3.72 1.89
CA LYS A 28 -7.74 -2.26 1.80
C LYS A 28 -9.04 -1.72 1.21
N ALA A 29 -9.54 -2.33 0.13
CA ALA A 29 -10.80 -1.93 -0.47
C ALA A 29 -11.96 -2.07 0.52
N LYS A 30 -12.01 -3.17 1.27
CA LYS A 30 -13.04 -3.41 2.29
C LYS A 30 -12.97 -2.41 3.44
N ASP A 31 -11.77 -2.08 3.91
CA ASP A 31 -11.57 -1.06 4.95
C ASP A 31 -12.00 0.33 4.47
N LEU A 32 -11.66 0.70 3.23
CA LEU A 32 -12.10 1.95 2.61
C LEU A 32 -13.62 2.03 2.46
N MET A 33 -14.27 0.95 2.06
CA MET A 33 -15.73 0.87 2.00
C MET A 33 -16.38 1.04 3.37
N ALA A 34 -15.85 0.35 4.40
CA ALA A 34 -16.37 0.47 5.76
C ALA A 34 -16.21 1.90 6.32
N ARG A 35 -15.08 2.55 6.04
CA ARG A 35 -14.85 3.95 6.42
C ARG A 35 -15.77 4.89 5.65
N ALA A 36 -15.98 4.64 4.36
CA ALA A 36 -16.89 5.43 3.53
C ALA A 36 -18.32 5.39 4.07
N ASP A 37 -18.77 4.26 4.62
CA ASP A 37 -20.09 4.16 5.25
C ASP A 37 -20.22 4.94 6.56
N ALA A 38 -19.11 5.13 7.29
CA ALA A 38 -19.09 5.96 8.49
C ALA A 38 -19.03 7.47 8.18
N VAL A 39 -18.68 7.86 6.94
CA VAL A 39 -18.56 9.26 6.53
C VAL A 39 -19.92 9.81 6.13
N LYS A 40 -20.32 10.91 6.77
CA LYS A 40 -21.58 11.64 6.47
C LYS A 40 -21.47 12.55 5.24
N ASP A 41 -20.26 12.97 4.91
CA ASP A 41 -19.96 13.82 3.77
C ASP A 41 -20.02 13.00 2.47
N LEU A 42 -20.95 13.34 1.58
CA LEU A 42 -21.21 12.56 0.37
C LEU A 42 -20.06 12.60 -0.64
N ASP A 43 -19.38 13.74 -0.76
CA ASP A 43 -18.25 13.89 -1.69
C ASP A 43 -17.06 13.07 -1.22
N ARG A 44 -16.75 13.14 0.08
CA ARG A 44 -15.68 12.37 0.70
C ARG A 44 -16.00 10.88 0.71
N LYS A 45 -17.27 10.49 0.90
CA LYS A 45 -17.74 9.11 0.75
C LYS A 45 -17.54 8.61 -0.69
N ALA A 46 -17.93 9.41 -1.69
CA ALA A 46 -17.75 9.06 -3.10
C ALA A 46 -16.27 8.89 -3.47
N GLN A 47 -15.39 9.76 -2.94
CA GLN A 47 -13.95 9.64 -3.13
C GLN A 47 -13.38 8.35 -2.54
N MET A 48 -13.74 8.01 -1.30
CA MET A 48 -13.29 6.77 -0.65
C MET A 48 -13.79 5.52 -1.40
N LEU A 49 -15.02 5.55 -1.92
CA LEU A 49 -15.56 4.45 -2.72
C LEU A 49 -14.86 4.32 -4.08
N ARG A 50 -14.48 5.43 -4.72
CA ARG A 50 -13.64 5.38 -5.92
C ARG A 50 -12.29 4.74 -5.64
N GLU A 51 -11.62 5.17 -4.58
CA GLU A 51 -10.33 4.58 -4.17
C GLU A 51 -10.48 3.09 -3.87
N ALA A 52 -11.54 2.67 -3.18
CA ALA A 52 -11.83 1.26 -2.95
C ALA A 52 -12.00 0.48 -4.26
N GLY A 53 -12.70 1.04 -5.24
CA GLY A 53 -12.86 0.46 -6.58
C GLY A 53 -11.53 0.31 -7.34
N GLU A 54 -10.64 1.29 -7.22
CA GLU A 54 -9.29 1.20 -7.79
C GLU A 54 -8.49 0.05 -7.17
N TRP A 55 -8.55 -0.12 -5.85
CA TRP A 55 -7.90 -1.25 -5.16
C TRP A 55 -8.46 -2.59 -5.60
N LEU A 56 -9.78 -2.71 -5.80
CA LEU A 56 -10.41 -3.94 -6.31
C LEU A 56 -9.96 -4.25 -7.74
N LYS A 57 -9.93 -3.23 -8.61
CA LYS A 57 -9.45 -3.39 -9.99
C LYS A 57 -7.98 -3.84 -10.02
N LEU A 58 -7.17 -3.32 -9.10
CA LEU A 58 -5.76 -3.69 -8.94
C LEU A 58 -5.58 -5.11 -8.40
N ALA A 59 -6.52 -5.59 -7.59
CA ALA A 59 -6.58 -6.97 -7.14
C ALA A 59 -6.97 -7.93 -8.28
N GLU A 60 -7.97 -7.56 -9.10
CA GLU A 60 -8.43 -8.35 -10.24
C GLU A 60 -7.39 -8.46 -11.35
N THR A 61 -6.65 -7.38 -11.64
CA THR A 61 -5.57 -7.41 -12.65
C THR A 61 -4.38 -8.28 -12.24
N LYS A 62 -4.29 -8.68 -10.97
CA LYS A 62 -3.23 -9.56 -10.45
C LYS A 62 -3.68 -11.01 -10.25
N ARG A 63 -4.93 -11.34 -10.56
CA ARG A 63 -5.49 -12.68 -10.46
C ARG A 63 -5.31 -13.43 -11.77
#